data_AF-A0A950EE17-F1
#
_entry.id   AF-A0A950EE17-F1
#
_cell.length_a   1.000
_cell.length_b   1.000
_cell.length_c   1.000
_cell.angle_alpha   90.00
_cell.angle_beta   90.00
_cell.angle_gamma   90.00
#
_symmetry.space_group_name_H-M   'P 1'
#
loop_
_entity.id
_entity.type
_entity.pdbx_description
1 polymer ?
#
loop_
_entity_poly.entity_id
_entity_poly.type
_entity_poly.pdbx_seq_one_letter_code
_entity_poly.pdbx_strand_id
1 'polypeptide(L)'
;MLDAGAVPSDQPDRLLREQPIEDRRDKAALRIDSGQKWPSIKGASVKLSHRYISGRQLPDKSVSLLDTASARVAIGQDAIPPAVEDCRRQIDHLKVEIGILDRENATVARHDERLAERRDELARTEARLAELERRWEQERALVEEILAMAGRIEQQRAASKVAAAGVVTAQPVPDLPKMRDVLDAKMVELRALQGDATLMPVCVDAQTIAEVIAGWTGIPVGKMLADEIKTVLNLKAKLEERIIGQSQALEAIAQRIRTARANLTDPRRPIGVFLLFGPSGVGKTETALALADSLYGGERNLVTLNMSEYQEAHTVSGLKGSPPGYVGYGEGGVLTEAVRRKPYCVVLLNEVEKAHPDVMELFYQVFDKDALEDAEGREIDFMNTVILLTSNVGTETVRYPPLKGVGLPVVSDGLRGPSSTAPT
;
A
#
# COMPACT_ATOMS: atom_id res chain seq x y z
N MET A 1 -32.67 13.58 -41.32
CA MET A 1 -33.71 13.55 -40.27
C MET A 1 -33.76 12.12 -39.77
N LEU A 2 -32.91 11.64 -38.87
CA LEU A 2 -32.56 12.12 -37.51
C LEU A 2 -33.79 12.32 -36.61
N ASP A 3 -34.02 11.34 -35.73
CA ASP A 3 -34.12 11.47 -34.26
C ASP A 3 -33.98 10.03 -33.69
N ALA A 4 -32.88 9.65 -33.00
CA ALA A 4 -32.59 9.85 -31.57
C ALA A 4 -33.73 9.35 -30.66
N GLY A 5 -33.58 8.45 -29.69
CA GLY A 5 -32.41 7.89 -29.02
C GLY A 5 -32.87 7.56 -27.59
N ALA A 6 -33.18 6.29 -27.31
CA ALA A 6 -33.45 5.81 -25.96
C ALA A 6 -32.32 4.85 -25.57
N VAL A 7 -31.41 5.35 -24.72
CA VAL A 7 -30.32 4.58 -24.12
C VAL A 7 -30.89 3.80 -22.93
N PRO A 8 -30.69 2.48 -22.81
CA PRO A 8 -30.99 1.77 -21.57
C PRO A 8 -29.92 2.11 -20.52
N SER A 9 -30.39 2.53 -19.35
CA SER A 9 -29.58 2.76 -18.15
C SER A 9 -29.03 1.44 -17.62
N ASP A 10 -27.81 1.07 -18.05
CA ASP A 10 -27.07 -0.05 -17.48
C ASP A 10 -26.03 0.50 -16.49
N GLN A 11 -26.47 0.78 -15.26
CA GLN A 11 -25.58 0.84 -14.11
C GLN A 11 -25.54 -0.57 -13.51
N PRO A 12 -24.43 -1.31 -13.58
CA PRO A 12 -24.37 -2.59 -12.92
C PRO A 12 -24.22 -2.38 -11.40
N ASP A 13 -25.21 -2.92 -10.69
CA ASP A 13 -25.30 -3.09 -9.24
C ASP A 13 -23.95 -3.42 -8.58
N ARG A 14 -23.37 -2.44 -7.88
CA ARG A 14 -22.21 -2.63 -6.99
C ARG A 14 -22.56 -3.33 -5.67
N LEU A 15 -23.84 -3.59 -5.38
CA LEU A 15 -24.32 -4.12 -4.10
C LEU A 15 -24.61 -5.63 -4.09
N LEU A 16 -24.62 -6.31 -5.24
CA LEU A 16 -25.06 -7.72 -5.33
C LEU A 16 -23.94 -8.77 -5.42
N ARG A 17 -22.66 -8.40 -5.26
CA ARG A 17 -21.53 -9.35 -5.26
C ARG A 17 -20.89 -9.59 -3.89
N GLU A 18 -21.58 -9.23 -2.80
CA GLU A 18 -21.05 -9.40 -1.43
C GLU A 18 -21.36 -10.76 -0.78
N GLN A 19 -22.20 -11.59 -1.40
CA GLN A 19 -22.75 -12.80 -0.78
C GLN A 19 -21.91 -14.11 -0.79
N PRO A 20 -20.78 -14.28 -1.50
CA PRO A 20 -20.00 -15.53 -1.39
C PRO A 20 -19.11 -15.63 -0.13
N ILE A 21 -18.83 -14.50 0.54
CA ILE A 21 -17.80 -14.42 1.60
C ILE A 21 -18.30 -14.98 2.95
N GLU A 22 -19.61 -15.06 3.15
CA GLU A 22 -20.19 -15.37 4.48
C GLU A 22 -20.28 -16.85 4.82
N ASP A 23 -20.14 -17.72 3.81
CA ASP A 23 -20.62 -19.11 3.88
C ASP A 23 -19.51 -20.18 3.88
N ARG A 24 -18.24 -19.79 3.77
CA ARG A 24 -17.11 -20.74 3.79
C ARG A 24 -16.08 -20.39 4.88
N ARG A 25 -15.92 -21.35 5.80
CA ARG A 25 -14.79 -21.60 6.73
C ARG A 25 -14.86 -20.98 8.14
N ASP A 26 -14.59 -21.89 9.09
CA ASP A 26 -14.44 -21.87 10.55
C ASP A 26 -14.66 -20.55 11.31
N LYS A 27 -15.78 -20.54 12.04
CA LYS A 27 -16.58 -19.36 12.40
C LYS A 27 -16.16 -18.59 13.65
N ALA A 28 -15.08 -18.97 14.35
CA ALA A 28 -14.67 -18.27 15.58
C ALA A 28 -13.71 -17.09 15.32
N ALA A 29 -12.54 -17.33 14.71
CA ALA A 29 -11.46 -16.32 14.60
C ALA A 29 -11.79 -15.11 13.69
N LEU A 30 -12.72 -15.27 12.74
CA LEU A 30 -13.12 -14.21 11.81
C LEU A 30 -14.22 -13.29 12.37
N ARG A 31 -15.01 -13.74 13.37
CA ARG A 31 -16.27 -13.06 13.73
C ARG A 31 -16.28 -12.39 15.10
N ILE A 32 -15.16 -12.41 15.82
CA ILE A 32 -15.03 -11.69 17.09
C ILE A 32 -14.99 -10.20 16.76
N ASP A 33 -16.10 -9.53 17.07
CA ASP A 33 -16.32 -8.11 16.83
C ASP A 33 -15.35 -7.34 17.74
N SER A 34 -14.17 -7.00 17.22
CA SER A 34 -13.09 -6.40 18.01
C SER A 34 -13.34 -4.95 18.41
N GLY A 35 -14.58 -4.50 18.48
CA GLY A 35 -14.92 -3.08 18.40
C GLY A 35 -14.58 -2.46 17.03
N GLN A 36 -13.99 -3.23 16.10
CA GLN A 36 -13.98 -2.92 14.66
C GLN A 36 -14.99 -3.83 13.98
N LYS A 37 -16.10 -3.24 13.54
CA LYS A 37 -17.20 -3.97 12.88
C LYS A 37 -16.64 -4.81 11.72
N TRP A 38 -17.06 -6.07 11.59
CA TRP A 38 -16.72 -6.97 10.47
C TRP A 38 -16.71 -6.32 9.05
N PRO A 39 -17.62 -5.40 8.71
CA PRO A 39 -17.52 -4.56 7.51
C PRO A 39 -16.20 -3.78 7.34
N SER A 40 -15.58 -3.34 8.43
CA SER A 40 -14.29 -2.63 8.46
C SER A 40 -13.11 -3.55 8.13
N ILE A 41 -13.11 -4.80 8.61
CA ILE A 41 -12.05 -5.80 8.30
C ILE A 41 -12.16 -6.25 6.84
N LYS A 42 -13.38 -6.57 6.38
CA LYS A 42 -13.66 -6.82 4.96
C LYS A 42 -13.23 -5.64 4.09
N GLY A 43 -13.59 -4.42 4.48
CA GLY A 43 -13.20 -3.18 3.80
C GLY A 43 -11.68 -2.99 3.74
N ALA A 44 -10.97 -3.27 4.84
CA ALA A 44 -9.52 -3.22 4.90
C ALA A 44 -8.86 -4.27 3.98
N SER A 45 -9.34 -5.51 3.99
CA SER A 45 -8.86 -6.57 3.10
C SER A 45 -9.06 -6.20 1.64
N VAL A 46 -10.25 -5.72 1.25
CA VAL A 46 -10.54 -5.28 -0.11
C VAL A 46 -9.65 -4.11 -0.50
N LYS A 47 -9.58 -3.06 0.32
CA LYS A 47 -8.79 -1.84 0.05
C LYS A 47 -7.30 -2.16 -0.10
N LEU A 48 -6.73 -2.91 0.84
CA LEU A 48 -5.29 -3.20 0.85
C LEU A 48 -4.90 -4.23 -0.22
N SER A 49 -5.72 -5.25 -0.47
CA SER A 49 -5.48 -6.20 -1.57
C SER A 49 -5.67 -5.55 -2.94
N HIS A 50 -6.64 -4.63 -3.08
CA HIS A 50 -6.77 -3.84 -4.30
C HIS A 50 -5.49 -3.07 -4.59
N ARG A 51 -4.92 -2.45 -3.55
CA ARG A 51 -3.77 -1.57 -3.66
C ARG A 51 -2.44 -2.28 -3.87
N TYR A 52 -2.17 -3.30 -3.08
CA TYR A 52 -0.80 -3.85 -3.00
C TYR A 52 -0.64 -5.19 -3.68
N ILE A 53 -1.73 -5.90 -3.99
CA ILE A 53 -1.68 -7.20 -4.69
C ILE A 53 -2.09 -6.98 -6.16
N SER A 54 -1.07 -6.91 -7.02
CA SER A 54 -1.22 -6.88 -8.47
C SER A 54 -1.30 -8.29 -9.07
N GLY A 55 -1.84 -8.41 -10.28
CA GLY A 55 -1.95 -9.70 -11.00
C GLY A 55 -3.08 -10.64 -10.54
N ARG A 56 -3.90 -10.22 -9.57
CA ARG A 56 -5.11 -10.95 -9.13
C ARG A 56 -6.31 -9.99 -9.07
N GLN A 57 -7.49 -10.52 -9.33
CA GLN A 57 -8.74 -9.74 -9.35
C GLN A 57 -9.52 -9.90 -8.04
N LEU A 58 -10.35 -8.90 -7.73
CA LEU A 58 -11.38 -9.04 -6.69
C LEU A 58 -12.53 -9.89 -7.23
N PRO A 59 -13.19 -10.71 -6.39
CA PRO A 59 -13.00 -10.85 -4.94
C PRO A 59 -11.88 -11.81 -4.52
N ASP A 60 -11.35 -12.63 -5.42
CA ASP A 60 -10.45 -13.77 -5.10
C ASP A 60 -9.22 -13.38 -4.30
N LYS A 61 -8.58 -12.25 -4.62
CA LYS A 61 -7.41 -11.79 -3.86
C LYS A 61 -7.72 -11.40 -2.42
N SER A 62 -8.91 -10.83 -2.16
CA SER A 62 -9.34 -10.47 -0.81
C SER A 62 -9.71 -11.73 -0.02
N VAL A 63 -10.34 -12.71 -0.65
CA VAL A 63 -10.68 -13.99 0.00
C VAL A 63 -9.40 -14.74 0.38
N SER A 64 -8.46 -14.87 -0.55
CA SER A 64 -7.16 -15.53 -0.29
C SER A 64 -6.38 -14.86 0.85
N LEU A 65 -6.44 -13.52 0.91
CA LEU A 65 -5.81 -12.71 1.95
C LEU A 65 -6.44 -12.97 3.32
N LEU A 66 -7.78 -12.99 3.40
CA LEU A 66 -8.49 -13.31 4.65
C LEU A 66 -8.24 -14.74 5.11
N ASP A 67 -8.21 -15.71 4.19
CA ASP A 67 -7.90 -17.11 4.50
C ASP A 67 -6.50 -17.24 5.12
N THR A 68 -5.52 -16.57 4.52
CA THR A 68 -4.13 -16.58 5.01
C THR A 68 -4.01 -15.86 6.35
N ALA A 69 -4.68 -14.73 6.52
CA ALA A 69 -4.70 -13.99 7.78
C ALA A 69 -5.36 -14.82 8.89
N SER A 70 -6.45 -15.52 8.58
CA SER A 70 -7.16 -16.38 9.54
C SER A 70 -6.31 -17.58 9.97
N ALA A 71 -5.64 -18.23 9.02
CA ALA A 71 -4.70 -19.31 9.32
C ALA A 71 -3.56 -18.82 10.21
N ARG A 72 -3.04 -17.61 9.95
CA ARG A 72 -1.98 -17.00 10.77
C ARG A 72 -2.44 -16.70 12.19
N VAL A 73 -3.67 -16.19 12.38
CA VAL A 73 -4.25 -15.97 13.71
C VAL A 73 -4.41 -17.29 14.45
N ALA A 74 -4.93 -18.33 13.79
CA ALA A 74 -5.08 -19.65 14.40
C ALA A 74 -3.74 -20.23 14.85
N ILE A 75 -2.70 -20.17 14.01
CA ILE A 75 -1.35 -20.61 14.38
C ILE A 75 -0.81 -19.77 15.55
N GLY A 76 -1.02 -18.45 15.53
CA GLY A 76 -0.56 -17.55 16.59
C GLY A 76 -1.23 -17.77 17.95
N GLN A 77 -2.41 -18.41 17.99
CA GLN A 77 -3.09 -18.77 19.24
C GLN A 77 -2.48 -20.02 19.90
N ASP A 78 -1.91 -20.93 19.11
CA ASP A 78 -1.33 -22.18 19.62
C ASP A 78 0.21 -22.14 19.71
N ALA A 79 0.86 -21.14 19.12
CA ALA A 79 2.31 -21.02 19.03
C ALA A 79 2.92 -20.15 20.12
N ILE A 80 4.22 -20.37 20.38
CA ILE A 80 5.04 -19.48 21.21
C ILE A 80 5.30 -18.18 20.41
N PRO A 81 5.09 -16.98 21.00
CA PRO A 81 5.34 -15.73 20.31
C PRO A 81 6.79 -15.62 19.82
N PRO A 82 7.04 -15.14 18.58
CA PRO A 82 8.40 -15.02 18.05
C PRO A 82 9.35 -14.24 18.94
N ALA A 83 8.86 -13.16 19.59
CA ALA A 83 9.67 -12.37 20.53
C ALA A 83 10.18 -13.17 21.74
N VAL A 84 9.41 -14.16 22.21
CA VAL A 84 9.79 -15.07 23.29
C VAL A 84 10.80 -16.09 22.79
N GLU A 85 10.56 -16.69 21.61
CA GLU A 85 11.51 -17.63 21.00
C GLU A 85 12.87 -16.98 20.71
N ASP A 86 12.87 -15.76 20.17
CA ASP A 86 14.09 -15.01 19.87
C ASP A 86 14.91 -14.73 21.13
N CYS A 87 14.26 -14.32 22.23
CA CYS A 87 14.93 -14.10 23.50
C CYS A 87 15.53 -15.42 24.05
N ARG A 88 14.77 -16.53 23.97
CA ARG A 88 15.27 -17.85 24.40
C ARG A 88 16.50 -18.28 23.60
N ARG A 89 16.46 -18.15 22.26
CA ARG A 89 17.61 -18.45 21.39
C ARG A 89 18.81 -17.55 21.69
N GLN A 90 18.59 -16.26 21.94
CA GLN A 90 19.67 -15.32 22.28
C GLN A 90 20.32 -15.67 23.62
N ILE A 91 19.52 -16.05 24.62
CA ILE A 91 20.00 -16.53 25.93
C ILE A 91 20.87 -17.77 25.75
N ASP A 92 20.43 -18.75 24.96
CA ASP A 92 21.20 -19.96 24.69
C ASP A 92 22.54 -19.64 24.01
N HIS A 93 22.53 -18.75 23.01
CA HIS A 93 23.75 -18.30 22.34
C HIS A 93 24.72 -17.60 23.30
N LEU A 94 24.22 -16.68 24.13
CA LEU A 94 25.03 -15.97 25.13
C LEU A 94 25.61 -16.93 26.17
N LYS A 95 24.84 -17.93 26.62
CA LYS A 95 25.33 -18.96 27.56
C LYS A 95 26.47 -19.78 26.96
N VAL A 96 26.37 -20.14 25.68
CA VAL A 96 27.44 -20.84 24.95
C VAL A 96 28.69 -19.95 24.83
N GLU A 97 28.53 -18.68 24.42
CA GLU A 97 29.67 -17.74 24.28
C GLU A 97 30.37 -17.51 25.62
N ILE A 98 29.62 -17.25 26.69
CA ILE A 98 30.15 -17.09 28.05
C ILE A 98 30.91 -18.36 28.48
N GLY A 99 30.34 -19.54 28.25
CA GLY A 99 30.98 -20.81 28.61
C GLY A 99 32.28 -21.10 27.85
N ILE A 100 32.41 -20.63 26.59
CA ILE A 100 33.67 -20.69 25.84
C ILE A 100 34.68 -19.71 26.44
N LEU A 101 34.28 -18.45 26.60
CA LEU A 101 35.14 -17.39 27.13
C LEU A 101 35.64 -17.70 28.54
N ASP A 102 34.82 -18.30 29.41
CA ASP A 102 35.24 -18.70 30.76
C ASP A 102 36.35 -19.76 30.73
N ARG A 103 36.28 -20.72 29.80
CA ARG A 103 37.34 -21.75 29.63
C ARG A 103 38.64 -21.15 29.12
N GLU A 104 38.55 -20.24 28.15
CA GLU A 104 39.71 -19.53 27.60
C GLU A 104 40.34 -18.60 28.64
N ASN A 105 39.51 -17.91 29.44
CA ASN A 105 39.94 -17.02 30.52
C ASN A 105 40.74 -17.76 31.61
N ALA A 106 40.42 -19.04 31.83
CA ALA A 106 41.11 -19.89 32.80
C ALA A 106 42.47 -20.42 32.31
N THR A 107 42.78 -20.36 31.00
CA THR A 107 43.91 -21.11 30.43
C THR A 107 44.79 -20.32 29.45
N VAL A 108 44.20 -19.60 28.50
CA VAL A 108 44.91 -19.12 27.28
C VAL A 108 45.00 -17.60 27.20
N ALA A 109 43.97 -16.85 27.59
CA ALA A 109 43.90 -15.41 27.43
C ALA A 109 43.12 -14.74 28.57
N ARG A 110 43.15 -13.41 28.68
CA ARG A 110 42.28 -12.66 29.62
C ARG A 110 41.12 -12.02 28.87
N HIS A 111 39.90 -12.36 29.26
CA HIS A 111 38.64 -11.93 28.65
C HIS A 111 37.67 -11.29 29.66
N ASP A 112 38.17 -10.81 30.80
CA ASP A 112 37.34 -10.34 31.93
C ASP A 112 36.31 -9.26 31.52
N GLU A 113 36.73 -8.27 30.72
CA GLU A 113 35.84 -7.21 30.23
C GLU A 113 34.75 -7.75 29.30
N ARG A 114 35.11 -8.59 28.33
CA ARG A 114 34.14 -9.19 27.39
C ARG A 114 33.19 -10.15 28.11
N LEU A 115 33.66 -10.88 29.11
CA LEU A 115 32.83 -11.72 29.96
C LEU A 115 31.82 -10.90 30.76
N ALA A 116 32.24 -9.76 31.31
CA ALA A 116 31.34 -8.84 32.00
C ALA A 116 30.25 -8.32 31.05
N GLU A 117 30.62 -7.83 29.87
CA GLU A 117 29.68 -7.35 28.85
C GLU A 117 28.64 -8.41 28.46
N ARG A 118 29.09 -9.65 28.21
CA ARG A 118 28.19 -10.76 27.83
C ARG A 118 27.27 -11.19 28.96
N ARG A 119 27.75 -11.19 30.21
CA ARG A 119 26.92 -11.48 31.38
C ARG A 119 25.87 -10.38 31.59
N ASP A 120 26.22 -9.12 31.39
CA ASP A 120 25.28 -8.00 31.43
C ASP A 120 24.24 -8.08 30.30
N GLU A 121 24.64 -8.49 29.09
CA GLU A 121 23.71 -8.76 27.98
C GLU A 121 22.78 -9.94 28.28
N LEU A 122 23.30 -11.01 28.89
CA LEU A 122 22.51 -12.17 29.32
C LEU A 122 21.47 -11.76 30.36
N ALA A 123 21.88 -11.04 31.42
CA ALA A 123 20.97 -10.58 32.46
C ALA A 123 19.85 -9.68 31.91
N ARG A 124 20.18 -8.78 30.96
CA ARG A 124 19.19 -7.94 30.27
C ARG A 124 18.23 -8.76 29.43
N THR A 125 18.73 -9.76 28.69
CA THR A 125 17.90 -10.63 27.85
C THR A 125 17.00 -11.54 28.69
N GLU A 126 17.49 -12.08 29.81
CA GLU A 126 16.71 -12.87 30.76
C GLU A 126 15.59 -12.03 31.42
N ALA A 127 15.89 -10.79 31.82
CA ALA A 127 14.87 -9.88 32.34
C ALA A 127 13.80 -9.56 31.28
N ARG A 128 14.21 -9.36 30.01
CA ARG A 128 13.28 -9.14 28.90
C ARG A 128 12.41 -10.37 28.62
N LEU A 129 12.97 -11.57 28.66
CA LEU A 129 12.23 -12.82 28.50
C LEU A 129 11.16 -12.96 29.59
N ALA A 130 11.53 -12.74 30.86
CA ALA A 130 10.59 -12.83 31.98
C ALA A 130 9.41 -11.85 31.82
N GLU A 131 9.67 -10.62 31.37
CA GLU A 131 8.60 -9.65 31.09
C GLU A 131 7.72 -10.06 29.90
N LEU A 132 8.31 -10.61 28.84
CA LEU A 132 7.56 -11.11 27.69
C LEU A 132 6.68 -12.32 28.05
N GLU A 133 7.20 -13.26 28.83
CA GLU A 133 6.45 -14.42 29.29
C GLU A 133 5.30 -14.02 30.22
N ARG A 134 5.54 -13.07 31.12
CA ARG A 134 4.49 -12.50 32.00
C ARG A 134 3.38 -11.85 31.18
N ARG A 135 3.71 -11.03 30.18
CA ARG A 135 2.72 -10.38 29.30
C ARG A 135 1.99 -11.40 28.42
N TRP A 136 2.70 -12.38 27.88
CA TRP A 136 2.11 -13.43 27.06
C TRP A 136 1.06 -14.24 27.85
N GLU A 137 1.35 -14.59 29.10
CA GLU A 137 0.39 -15.29 29.97
C GLU A 137 -0.86 -14.44 30.25
N GLN A 138 -0.69 -13.13 30.48
CA GLN A 138 -1.79 -12.20 30.67
C GLN A 138 -2.65 -12.05 29.41
N GLU A 139 -2.02 -11.90 28.24
CA GLU A 139 -2.72 -11.85 26.95
C GLU A 139 -3.47 -13.15 26.71
N ARG A 140 -2.84 -14.30 26.95
CA ARG A 140 -3.44 -15.63 26.76
C ARG A 140 -4.69 -15.82 27.61
N ALA A 141 -4.63 -15.50 28.89
CA ALA A 141 -5.78 -15.60 29.78
C ALA A 141 -6.96 -14.74 29.28
N LEU A 142 -6.69 -13.50 28.86
CA LEU A 142 -7.71 -12.62 28.29
C LEU A 142 -8.26 -13.14 26.96
N VAL A 143 -7.40 -13.65 26.08
CA VAL A 143 -7.81 -14.25 24.80
C VAL A 143 -8.73 -15.44 25.05
N GLU A 144 -8.38 -16.36 25.94
CA GLU A 144 -9.20 -17.52 26.28
C GLU A 144 -10.58 -17.11 26.81
N GLU A 145 -10.65 -16.09 27.66
CA GLU A 145 -11.92 -15.53 28.15
C GLU A 145 -12.76 -14.90 27.03
N ILE A 146 -12.13 -14.14 26.13
CA ILE A 146 -12.78 -13.51 24.97
C ILE A 146 -13.34 -14.57 24.03
N LEU A 147 -12.54 -15.60 23.69
CA LEU A 147 -12.96 -16.71 22.84
C LEU A 147 -14.16 -17.47 23.46
N ALA A 148 -14.09 -17.77 24.76
CA ALA A 148 -15.17 -18.43 25.47
C ALA A 148 -16.46 -17.60 25.47
N MET A 149 -16.35 -16.29 25.68
CA MET A 149 -17.50 -15.37 25.69
C MET A 149 -18.12 -15.23 24.29
N ALA A 150 -17.30 -15.07 23.26
CA ALA A 150 -17.73 -15.02 21.87
C ALA A 150 -18.47 -16.31 21.49
N GLY A 151 -17.95 -17.48 21.87
CA GLY A 151 -18.60 -18.77 21.66
C GLY A 151 -19.97 -18.87 22.33
N ARG A 152 -20.12 -18.39 23.57
CA ARG A 152 -21.42 -18.35 24.27
C ARG A 152 -22.43 -17.45 23.56
N ILE A 153 -21.99 -16.27 23.08
CA ILE A 153 -22.86 -15.35 22.33
C ILE A 153 -23.32 -15.99 21.02
N GLU A 154 -22.44 -16.69 20.31
CA GLU A 154 -22.79 -17.37 19.05
C GLU A 154 -23.79 -18.51 19.28
N GLN A 155 -23.56 -19.34 20.29
CA GLN A 155 -24.48 -20.42 20.68
C GLN A 155 -25.88 -19.87 21.01
N GLN A 156 -25.95 -18.76 21.75
CA GLN A 156 -27.23 -18.12 22.07
C GLN A 156 -27.92 -17.54 20.85
N ARG A 157 -27.19 -16.86 19.95
CA ARG A 157 -27.77 -16.36 18.68
C ARG A 157 -28.31 -17.50 17.83
N ALA A 158 -27.60 -18.62 17.75
CA ALA A 158 -28.05 -19.80 17.02
C ALA A 158 -29.32 -20.39 17.65
N ALA A 159 -29.35 -20.54 18.98
CA ALA A 159 -30.52 -21.02 19.71
C ALA A 159 -31.74 -20.10 19.53
N SER A 160 -31.56 -18.77 19.58
CA SER A 160 -32.64 -17.80 19.33
C SER A 160 -33.17 -17.87 17.90
N LYS A 161 -32.32 -18.11 16.88
CA LYS A 161 -32.77 -18.31 15.50
C LYS A 161 -33.61 -19.59 15.35
N VAL A 162 -33.20 -20.68 16.00
CA VAL A 162 -33.94 -21.96 15.99
C VAL A 162 -35.27 -21.84 16.74
N ALA A 163 -35.30 -21.12 17.86
CA ALA A 163 -36.53 -20.82 18.60
C ALA A 163 -37.49 -19.92 17.80
N ALA A 164 -36.97 -18.89 17.11
CA ALA A 164 -37.75 -18.04 16.22
C ALA A 164 -38.31 -18.78 14.99
N ALA A 165 -37.65 -19.87 14.57
CA ALA A 165 -38.13 -20.77 13.53
C ALA A 165 -39.18 -21.80 14.04
N GLY A 166 -39.60 -21.71 15.30
CA GLY A 166 -40.72 -22.50 15.86
C GLY A 166 -40.38 -23.93 16.27
N VAL A 167 -39.09 -24.28 16.39
CA VAL A 167 -38.64 -25.68 16.57
C VAL A 167 -38.58 -26.10 18.06
N VAL A 168 -38.44 -25.17 19.01
CA VAL A 168 -38.32 -25.48 20.46
C VAL A 168 -38.94 -24.37 21.32
N THR A 169 -39.49 -24.71 22.49
CA THR A 169 -39.96 -23.75 23.50
C THR A 169 -38.81 -22.88 24.02
N ALA A 170 -39.01 -21.56 23.98
CA ALA A 170 -37.99 -20.56 24.31
C ALA A 170 -37.57 -20.63 25.79
N GLN A 171 -36.35 -21.08 26.07
CA GLN A 171 -35.70 -20.81 27.34
C GLN A 171 -35.42 -19.30 27.45
N PRO A 172 -35.43 -18.72 28.67
CA PRO A 172 -35.15 -17.30 28.87
C PRO A 172 -33.78 -16.96 28.29
N VAL A 173 -33.78 -16.11 27.26
CA VAL A 173 -32.58 -15.65 26.57
C VAL A 173 -31.76 -14.82 27.56
N PRO A 174 -30.51 -15.19 27.87
CA PRO A 174 -29.61 -14.32 28.63
C PRO A 174 -29.49 -12.96 27.94
N ASP A 175 -29.23 -11.90 28.69
CA ASP A 175 -29.17 -10.53 28.17
C ASP A 175 -27.98 -10.37 27.20
N LEU A 176 -28.21 -10.72 25.93
CA LEU A 176 -27.26 -10.65 24.82
C LEU A 176 -26.59 -9.27 24.72
N PRO A 177 -27.31 -8.14 24.88
CA PRO A 177 -26.71 -6.82 25.05
C PRO A 177 -25.63 -6.79 26.14
N LYS A 178 -25.95 -7.19 27.38
CA LYS A 178 -24.96 -7.19 28.48
C LYS A 178 -23.75 -8.07 28.19
N MET A 179 -23.95 -9.23 27.56
CA MET A 179 -22.83 -10.11 27.20
C MET A 179 -21.91 -9.47 26.15
N ARG A 180 -22.46 -8.68 25.21
CA ARG A 180 -21.66 -7.91 24.26
C ARG A 180 -20.91 -6.78 24.95
N ASP A 181 -21.56 -6.05 25.86
CA ASP A 181 -20.88 -4.98 26.61
C ASP A 181 -19.67 -5.51 27.39
N VAL A 182 -19.80 -6.70 28.00
CA VAL A 182 -18.68 -7.36 28.69
C VAL A 182 -17.60 -7.82 27.70
N LEU A 183 -17.97 -8.37 26.55
CA LEU A 183 -17.03 -8.74 25.49
C LEU A 183 -16.23 -7.52 25.04
N ASP A 184 -16.92 -6.43 24.69
CA ASP A 184 -16.31 -5.18 24.24
C ASP A 184 -15.35 -4.62 25.29
N ALA A 185 -15.72 -4.65 26.57
CA ALA A 185 -14.84 -4.23 27.67
C ALA A 185 -13.54 -5.06 27.73
N LYS A 186 -13.63 -6.39 27.60
CA LYS A 186 -12.44 -7.27 27.57
C LYS A 186 -11.56 -7.03 26.35
N MET A 187 -12.15 -6.69 25.21
CA MET A 187 -11.39 -6.38 24.01
C MET A 187 -10.65 -5.04 24.11
N VAL A 188 -11.22 -4.06 24.82
CA VAL A 188 -10.53 -2.82 25.17
C VAL A 188 -9.38 -3.08 26.13
N GLU A 189 -9.60 -3.90 27.16
CA GLU A 189 -8.57 -4.31 28.12
C GLU A 189 -7.40 -5.01 27.42
N LEU A 190 -7.68 -5.97 26.54
CA LEU A 190 -6.65 -6.66 25.78
C LEU A 190 -5.86 -5.70 24.88
N ARG A 191 -6.53 -4.77 24.18
CA ARG A 191 -5.85 -3.76 23.36
C ARG A 191 -4.93 -2.87 24.19
N ALA A 192 -5.36 -2.47 25.38
CA ALA A 192 -4.54 -1.66 26.27
C ALA A 192 -3.30 -2.42 26.76
N LEU A 193 -3.41 -3.73 26.95
CA LEU A 193 -2.30 -4.60 27.31
C LEU A 193 -1.32 -4.82 26.14
N GLN A 194 -1.84 -5.01 24.92
CA GLN A 194 -1.06 -5.30 23.72
C GLN A 194 -0.31 -4.09 23.16
N GLY A 195 -0.92 -2.91 23.20
CA GLY A 195 -0.37 -1.71 22.58
C GLY A 195 -0.03 -1.95 21.10
N ASP A 196 1.20 -1.60 20.69
CA ASP A 196 1.70 -1.81 19.33
C ASP A 196 2.37 -3.19 19.13
N ALA A 197 2.51 -4.00 20.19
CA ALA A 197 3.33 -5.22 20.19
C ALA A 197 2.53 -6.44 20.68
N THR A 198 1.61 -6.90 19.83
CA THR A 198 0.78 -8.09 20.04
C THR A 198 1.62 -9.36 20.17
N LEU A 199 1.47 -10.10 21.28
CA LEU A 199 2.08 -11.43 21.45
C LEU A 199 1.12 -12.54 21.04
N MET A 200 -0.18 -12.39 21.31
CA MET A 200 -1.20 -13.39 20.95
C MET A 200 -2.40 -12.75 20.24
N PRO A 201 -2.62 -13.04 18.94
CA PRO A 201 -3.75 -12.47 18.20
C PRO A 201 -5.08 -13.16 18.57
N VAL A 202 -6.15 -12.37 18.77
CA VAL A 202 -7.50 -12.89 19.01
C VAL A 202 -8.29 -13.12 17.72
N CYS A 203 -8.15 -12.20 16.77
CA CYS A 203 -8.94 -12.16 15.54
C CYS A 203 -8.14 -11.52 14.42
N VAL A 204 -8.64 -11.68 13.19
CA VAL A 204 -8.07 -10.97 12.04
C VAL A 204 -8.40 -9.48 12.15
N ASP A 205 -7.37 -8.64 12.21
CA ASP A 205 -7.49 -7.19 12.21
C ASP A 205 -6.73 -6.55 11.03
N ALA A 206 -6.77 -5.23 10.94
CA ALA A 206 -6.07 -4.49 9.88
C ALA A 206 -4.56 -4.71 9.90
N GLN A 207 -3.97 -4.91 11.09
CA GLN A 207 -2.54 -5.17 11.24
C GLN A 207 -2.16 -6.55 10.70
N THR A 208 -2.92 -7.59 11.07
CA THR A 208 -2.74 -8.96 10.55
C THR A 208 -2.85 -8.99 9.03
N ILE A 209 -3.84 -8.29 8.46
CA ILE A 209 -4.00 -8.17 7.02
C ILE A 209 -2.76 -7.52 6.38
N ALA A 210 -2.30 -6.40 6.95
CA ALA A 210 -1.13 -5.69 6.45
C ALA A 210 0.15 -6.54 6.55
N GLU A 211 0.33 -7.32 7.62
CA GLU A 211 1.45 -8.25 7.78
C GLU A 211 1.48 -9.36 6.73
N VAL A 212 0.31 -9.90 6.35
CA VAL A 212 0.22 -10.89 5.27
C VAL A 212 0.60 -10.27 3.93
N ILE A 213 0.06 -9.09 3.61
CA ILE A 213 0.40 -8.40 2.37
C ILE A 213 1.88 -8.00 2.35
N ALA A 214 2.42 -7.57 3.49
CA ALA A 214 3.85 -7.26 3.62
C ALA A 214 4.70 -8.50 3.32
N GLY A 215 4.32 -9.67 3.82
CA GLY A 215 4.99 -10.93 3.50
C GLY A 215 4.93 -11.28 1.99
N TRP A 216 3.82 -10.98 1.32
CA TRP A 216 3.66 -11.27 -0.11
C TRP A 216 4.34 -10.26 -1.04
N THR A 217 4.38 -8.99 -0.63
CA THR A 217 4.80 -7.87 -1.50
C THR A 217 6.16 -7.29 -1.11
N GLY A 218 6.64 -7.57 0.10
CA GLY A 218 7.82 -6.95 0.70
C GLY A 218 7.64 -5.47 1.06
N ILE A 219 6.43 -4.92 1.01
CA ILE A 219 6.16 -3.54 1.44
C ILE A 219 6.06 -3.53 2.97
N PRO A 220 6.73 -2.62 3.70
CA PRO A 220 6.67 -2.59 5.16
C PRO A 220 5.26 -2.28 5.70
N VAL A 221 4.82 -3.02 6.72
CA VAL A 221 3.51 -2.86 7.38
C VAL A 221 3.27 -1.41 7.84
N GLY A 222 4.28 -0.80 8.47
CA GLY A 222 4.21 0.59 8.92
C GLY A 222 3.94 1.59 7.79
N LYS A 223 4.44 1.34 6.57
CA LYS A 223 4.15 2.18 5.39
C LYS A 223 2.75 1.93 4.83
N MET A 224 2.17 0.74 5.02
CA MET A 224 0.79 0.41 4.59
C MET A 224 -0.28 0.95 5.54
N LEU A 225 -0.02 0.86 6.84
CA LEU A 225 -0.92 1.30 7.91
C LEU A 225 -0.77 2.78 8.25
N ALA A 226 0.34 3.42 7.82
CA ALA A 226 0.48 4.86 7.92
C ALA A 226 -0.72 5.54 7.26
N ASP A 227 -1.30 6.50 7.97
CA ASP A 227 -2.44 7.25 7.48
C ASP A 227 -2.05 7.94 6.17
N GLU A 228 -2.58 7.43 5.07
CA GLU A 228 -2.38 7.95 3.72
C GLU A 228 -2.71 9.45 3.68
N ILE A 229 -3.75 9.85 4.44
CA ILE A 229 -4.16 11.23 4.58
C ILE A 229 -3.03 12.04 5.21
N LYS A 230 -2.48 11.58 6.33
CA LYS A 230 -1.34 12.26 7.00
C LYS A 230 -0.12 12.34 6.09
N THR A 231 0.16 11.31 5.29
CA THR A 231 1.28 11.32 4.35
C THR A 231 1.06 12.33 3.22
N VAL A 232 -0.14 12.38 2.66
CA VAL A 232 -0.51 13.32 1.58
C VAL A 232 -0.57 14.77 2.11
N LEU A 233 -1.09 14.99 3.32
CA LEU A 233 -1.11 16.31 3.96
C LEU A 233 0.30 16.87 4.21
N ASN A 234 1.23 16.01 4.65
CA ASN A 234 2.61 16.38 4.95
C ASN A 234 3.58 16.11 3.79
N LEU A 235 3.08 15.86 2.58
CA LEU A 235 3.91 15.38 1.47
C LEU A 235 5.07 16.34 1.15
N LYS A 236 4.82 17.65 1.13
CA LYS A 236 5.87 18.64 0.89
C LYS A 236 7.01 18.53 1.89
N ALA A 237 6.69 18.51 3.20
CA ALA A 237 7.71 18.44 4.23
C ALA A 237 8.57 17.16 4.08
N LYS A 238 7.92 16.02 3.80
CA LYS A 238 8.61 14.76 3.51
C LYS A 238 9.52 14.84 2.28
N LEU A 239 9.10 15.54 1.22
CA LEU A 239 9.94 15.76 0.04
C LEU A 239 11.14 16.69 0.37
N GLU A 240 10.93 17.73 1.17
CA GLU A 240 11.97 18.69 1.58
C GLU A 240 13.05 18.08 2.48
N GLU A 241 12.77 16.95 3.17
CA GLU A 241 13.79 16.18 3.88
C GLU A 241 14.90 15.67 2.94
N ARG A 242 14.58 15.47 1.66
CA ARG A 242 15.49 14.91 0.65
C ARG A 242 15.87 15.88 -0.45
N ILE A 243 14.99 16.84 -0.78
CA ILE A 243 15.15 17.76 -1.90
C ILE A 243 15.36 19.18 -1.38
N ILE A 244 16.55 19.73 -1.64
CA ILE A 244 16.97 21.04 -1.13
C ILE A 244 16.54 22.16 -2.08
N GLY A 245 15.90 23.21 -1.55
CA GLY A 245 15.70 24.50 -2.22
C GLY A 245 14.52 24.60 -3.20
N GLN A 246 13.87 23.50 -3.60
CA GLN A 246 12.79 23.49 -4.61
C GLN A 246 11.37 23.68 -4.04
N SER A 247 11.22 24.38 -2.91
CA SER A 247 9.97 24.43 -2.12
C SER A 247 8.73 24.81 -2.94
N GLN A 248 8.85 25.72 -3.91
CA GLN A 248 7.71 26.11 -4.77
C GLN A 248 7.24 24.97 -5.68
N ALA A 249 8.18 24.24 -6.30
CA ALA A 249 7.85 23.10 -7.16
C ALA A 249 7.26 21.95 -6.34
N LEU A 250 7.84 21.67 -5.16
CA LEU A 250 7.35 20.64 -4.25
C LEU A 250 5.95 20.98 -3.71
N GLU A 251 5.66 22.25 -3.41
CA GLU A 251 4.32 22.70 -3.04
C GLU A 251 3.30 22.48 -4.17
N ALA A 252 3.65 22.80 -5.42
CA ALA A 252 2.76 22.59 -6.57
C ALA A 252 2.43 21.10 -6.76
N ILE A 253 3.44 20.24 -6.64
CA ILE A 253 3.28 18.78 -6.69
C ILE A 253 2.38 18.31 -5.55
N ALA A 254 2.70 18.70 -4.31
CA ALA A 254 1.95 18.32 -3.12
C ALA A 254 0.48 18.77 -3.21
N GLN A 255 0.23 20.00 -3.64
CA GLN A 255 -1.12 20.53 -3.81
C GLN A 255 -1.92 19.73 -4.83
N ARG A 256 -1.36 19.43 -6.01
CA ARG A 256 -2.07 18.65 -7.04
C ARG A 256 -2.43 17.25 -6.56
N ILE A 257 -1.52 16.59 -5.83
CA ILE A 257 -1.74 15.27 -5.24
C ILE A 257 -2.81 15.32 -4.14
N ARG A 258 -2.78 16.34 -3.26
CA ARG A 258 -3.84 16.57 -2.27
C ARG A 258 -5.21 16.71 -2.93
N THR A 259 -5.32 17.52 -3.99
CA THR A 259 -6.58 17.73 -4.71
C THR A 259 -7.08 16.44 -5.37
N ALA A 260 -6.20 15.65 -5.98
CA ALA A 260 -6.56 14.37 -6.56
C ALA A 260 -7.09 13.39 -5.51
N ARG A 261 -6.42 13.32 -4.35
CA ARG A 261 -6.80 12.42 -3.25
C ARG A 261 -8.06 12.86 -2.51
N ALA A 262 -8.39 14.15 -2.54
CA ALA A 262 -9.67 14.67 -2.05
C ALA A 262 -10.85 14.36 -3.00
N ASN A 263 -10.61 13.64 -4.11
CA ASN A 263 -11.60 13.33 -5.15
C ASN A 263 -12.27 14.59 -5.74
N LEU A 264 -11.51 15.69 -5.77
CA LEU A 264 -11.94 16.99 -6.32
C LEU A 264 -11.55 17.14 -7.80
N THR A 265 -10.96 16.11 -8.41
CA THR A 265 -10.65 16.05 -9.84
C THR A 265 -11.33 14.84 -10.46
N ASP A 266 -11.37 14.81 -11.80
CA ASP A 266 -11.84 13.64 -12.54
C ASP A 266 -11.10 12.38 -12.09
N PRO A 267 -11.80 11.35 -11.56
CA PRO A 267 -11.18 10.10 -11.14
C PRO A 267 -10.63 9.28 -12.33
N ARG A 268 -11.00 9.62 -13.57
CA ARG A 268 -10.52 8.97 -14.81
C ARG A 268 -9.23 9.57 -15.35
N ARG A 269 -8.36 10.08 -14.47
CA ARG A 269 -7.07 10.64 -14.85
C ARG A 269 -5.99 10.19 -13.87
N PRO A 270 -4.72 10.15 -14.28
CA PRO A 270 -3.61 9.96 -13.36
C PRO A 270 -3.67 10.95 -12.19
N ILE A 271 -3.15 10.55 -11.02
CA ILE A 271 -3.15 11.34 -9.79
C ILE A 271 -2.51 12.72 -10.02
N GLY A 272 -1.48 12.76 -10.86
CA GLY A 272 -0.89 14.00 -11.33
C GLY A 272 0.05 13.75 -12.51
N VAL A 273 0.05 14.70 -13.44
CA VAL A 273 1.01 14.76 -14.55
C VAL A 273 1.78 16.07 -14.40
N PHE A 274 3.10 15.98 -14.35
CA PHE A 274 3.97 17.15 -14.11
C PHE A 274 5.10 17.18 -15.12
N LEU A 275 5.47 18.39 -15.56
CA LEU A 275 6.70 18.63 -16.32
C LEU A 275 7.70 19.38 -15.43
N LEU A 276 8.79 18.71 -15.10
CA LEU A 276 9.92 19.27 -14.36
C LEU A 276 10.98 19.74 -15.36
N PHE A 277 11.11 21.05 -15.52
CA PHE A 277 12.13 21.64 -16.40
C PHE A 277 13.22 22.33 -15.58
N GLY A 278 14.46 22.32 -16.08
CA GLY A 278 15.58 23.03 -15.47
C GLY A 278 16.94 22.37 -15.74
N PRO A 279 18.03 22.87 -15.13
CA PRO A 279 19.36 22.29 -15.30
C PRO A 279 19.46 20.83 -14.82
N SER A 280 20.47 20.11 -15.29
CA SER A 280 20.80 18.78 -14.74
C SER A 280 21.31 18.90 -13.29
N GLY A 281 21.04 17.87 -12.47
CA GLY A 281 21.54 17.80 -11.09
C GLY A 281 20.76 18.62 -10.04
N VAL A 282 19.67 19.29 -10.41
CA VAL A 282 18.86 20.11 -9.48
C VAL A 282 17.79 19.32 -8.69
N GLY A 283 17.75 17.99 -8.83
CA GLY A 283 16.83 17.12 -8.10
C GLY A 283 15.56 16.71 -8.84
N LYS A 284 15.50 16.81 -10.19
CA LYS A 284 14.35 16.35 -10.99
C LYS A 284 14.07 14.85 -10.80
N THR A 285 15.08 14.01 -11.03
CA THR A 285 15.00 12.55 -10.82
C THR A 285 14.81 12.21 -9.34
N GLU A 286 15.47 12.96 -8.44
CA GLU A 286 15.35 12.77 -7.00
C GLU A 286 13.92 12.99 -6.50
N THR A 287 13.22 13.96 -7.09
CA THR A 287 11.80 14.22 -6.82
C THR A 287 10.94 13.01 -7.16
N ALA A 288 11.24 12.32 -8.27
CA ALA A 288 10.53 11.11 -8.67
C ALA A 288 10.73 9.95 -7.69
N LEU A 289 11.98 9.74 -7.25
CA LEU A 289 12.32 8.73 -6.25
C LEU A 289 11.66 9.03 -4.90
N ALA A 290 11.72 10.28 -4.44
CA ALA A 290 11.11 10.69 -3.18
C ALA A 290 9.57 10.56 -3.21
N LEU A 291 8.93 10.85 -4.34
CA LEU A 291 7.50 10.62 -4.54
C LEU A 291 7.14 9.14 -4.53
N ALA A 292 7.94 8.29 -5.21
CA ALA A 292 7.72 6.85 -5.23
C ALA A 292 7.81 6.24 -3.83
N ASP A 293 8.80 6.66 -3.05
CA ASP A 293 8.96 6.22 -1.67
C ASP A 293 7.82 6.71 -0.78
N SER A 294 7.48 8.00 -0.86
CA SER A 294 6.48 8.63 0.00
C SER A 294 5.05 8.13 -0.28
N LEU A 295 4.67 7.92 -1.54
CA LEU A 295 3.28 7.62 -1.92
C LEU A 295 3.00 6.12 -2.08
N TYR A 296 4.01 5.37 -2.53
CA TYR A 296 3.86 3.97 -2.91
C TYR A 296 4.73 3.04 -2.07
N GLY A 297 5.47 3.56 -1.10
CA GLY A 297 6.16 2.76 -0.10
C GLY A 297 7.49 2.16 -0.57
N GLY A 298 8.08 2.70 -1.63
CA GLY A 298 9.45 2.36 -2.01
C GLY A 298 9.86 2.88 -3.39
N GLU A 299 11.15 3.17 -3.56
CA GLU A 299 11.75 3.59 -4.83
C GLU A 299 11.56 2.55 -5.96
N ARG A 300 11.42 1.27 -5.62
CA ARG A 300 11.12 0.18 -6.58
C ARG A 300 9.78 0.36 -7.32
N ASN A 301 8.94 1.29 -6.87
CA ASN A 301 7.69 1.69 -7.52
C ASN A 301 7.89 2.90 -8.44
N LEU A 302 9.13 3.25 -8.78
CA LEU A 302 9.48 4.13 -9.88
C LEU A 302 9.66 3.29 -11.16
N VAL A 303 8.92 3.64 -12.21
CA VAL A 303 9.10 3.15 -13.57
C VAL A 303 9.79 4.25 -14.35
N THR A 304 11.03 4.04 -14.77
CA THR A 304 11.83 5.04 -15.49
C THR A 304 11.93 4.66 -16.96
N LEU A 305 11.60 5.61 -17.83
CA LEU A 305 11.75 5.49 -19.27
C LEU A 305 12.66 6.61 -19.77
N ASN A 306 13.76 6.23 -20.39
CA ASN A 306 14.70 7.19 -20.99
C ASN A 306 14.26 7.53 -22.40
N MET A 307 13.73 8.73 -22.64
CA MET A 307 13.20 9.10 -23.96
C MET A 307 14.28 9.21 -25.03
N SER A 308 15.55 9.31 -24.65
CA SER A 308 16.69 9.22 -25.58
C SER A 308 16.79 7.86 -26.27
N GLU A 309 16.15 6.79 -25.76
CA GLU A 309 16.06 5.47 -26.42
C GLU A 309 14.89 5.37 -27.41
N TYR A 310 13.97 6.35 -27.40
CA TYR A 310 12.71 6.34 -28.15
C TYR A 310 12.66 7.47 -29.19
N GLN A 311 13.75 7.65 -29.95
CA GLN A 311 13.90 8.73 -30.94
C GLN A 311 13.26 8.40 -32.30
N GLU A 312 12.91 7.14 -32.55
CA GLU A 312 12.39 6.68 -33.84
C GLU A 312 10.95 6.19 -33.72
N ALA A 313 10.13 6.35 -34.77
CA ALA A 313 8.71 6.00 -34.76
C ALA A 313 8.44 4.53 -34.38
N HIS A 314 9.29 3.60 -34.82
CA HIS A 314 9.10 2.16 -34.56
C HIS A 314 9.33 1.77 -33.08
N THR A 315 9.95 2.65 -32.28
CA THR A 315 10.20 2.41 -30.86
C THR A 315 8.93 2.47 -30.01
N VAL A 316 7.83 3.02 -30.55
CA VAL A 316 6.50 3.00 -29.92
C VAL A 316 6.04 1.58 -29.63
N SER A 317 6.32 0.63 -30.52
CA SER A 317 6.02 -0.79 -30.32
C SER A 317 6.78 -1.38 -29.13
N GLY A 318 7.97 -0.90 -28.81
CA GLY A 318 8.69 -1.31 -27.60
C GLY A 318 7.99 -0.86 -26.30
N LEU A 319 7.32 0.30 -26.31
CA LEU A 319 6.61 0.83 -25.14
C LEU A 319 5.24 0.20 -24.94
N LYS A 320 4.48 0.05 -26.04
CA LYS A 320 3.09 -0.43 -26.03
C LYS A 320 2.97 -1.95 -26.16
N GLY A 321 3.91 -2.56 -26.89
CA GLY A 321 3.89 -3.93 -27.38
C GLY A 321 3.92 -3.97 -28.91
N SER A 322 4.48 -5.04 -29.48
CA SER A 322 4.45 -5.28 -30.92
C SER A 322 3.06 -5.69 -31.38
N PRO A 323 2.54 -5.21 -32.53
CA PRO A 323 1.26 -5.64 -33.08
C PRO A 323 1.32 -7.07 -33.66
N PRO A 324 0.17 -7.72 -33.93
CA PRO A 324 0.12 -9.05 -34.53
C PRO A 324 0.94 -9.11 -35.84
N GLY A 325 1.84 -10.09 -35.92
CA GLY A 325 2.70 -10.31 -37.10
C GLY A 325 4.11 -9.70 -37.02
N TYR A 326 4.46 -9.04 -35.91
CA TYR A 326 5.82 -8.53 -35.65
C TYR A 326 6.54 -9.35 -34.56
N VAL A 327 7.88 -9.34 -34.57
CA VAL A 327 8.70 -9.97 -33.52
C VAL A 327 8.41 -9.28 -32.18
N GLY A 328 8.21 -10.08 -31.12
CA GLY A 328 7.80 -9.60 -29.79
C GLY A 328 6.28 -9.49 -29.58
N TYR A 329 5.45 -9.92 -30.54
CA TYR A 329 4.01 -10.06 -30.31
C TYR A 329 3.75 -11.09 -29.19
N GLY A 330 2.94 -10.72 -28.20
CA GLY A 330 2.67 -11.57 -27.02
C GLY A 330 3.51 -11.22 -25.78
N GLU A 331 4.58 -10.43 -25.93
CA GLU A 331 5.52 -10.14 -24.84
C GLU A 331 5.15 -8.88 -24.03
N GLY A 332 4.17 -8.10 -24.50
CA GLY A 332 3.79 -6.81 -23.92
C GLY A 332 4.85 -5.72 -24.16
N GLY A 333 4.50 -4.47 -23.87
CA GLY A 333 5.42 -3.35 -23.96
C GLY A 333 6.11 -3.04 -22.64
N VAL A 334 7.25 -2.35 -22.68
CA VAL A 334 8.01 -1.99 -21.46
C VAL A 334 7.16 -1.16 -20.50
N LEU A 335 6.40 -0.18 -21.01
CA LEU A 335 5.53 0.66 -20.20
C LEU A 335 4.29 -0.12 -19.75
N THR A 336 3.59 -0.77 -20.69
CA THR A 336 2.33 -1.46 -20.40
C THR A 336 2.53 -2.60 -19.39
N GLU A 337 3.60 -3.38 -19.49
CA GLU A 337 3.91 -4.43 -18.52
C GLU A 337 4.38 -3.87 -17.17
N ALA A 338 5.17 -2.80 -17.16
CA ALA A 338 5.63 -2.19 -15.90
C ALA A 338 4.44 -1.68 -15.07
N VAL A 339 3.52 -0.95 -15.70
CA VAL A 339 2.35 -0.38 -15.03
C VAL A 339 1.32 -1.46 -14.71
N ARG A 340 1.12 -2.45 -15.59
CA ARG A 340 0.25 -3.61 -15.32
C ARG A 340 0.69 -4.39 -14.08
N ARG A 341 2.00 -4.61 -13.92
CA ARG A 341 2.56 -5.30 -12.75
C ARG A 341 2.57 -4.41 -11.50
N LYS A 342 2.64 -3.08 -11.67
CA LYS A 342 2.70 -2.09 -10.58
C LYS A 342 1.77 -0.90 -10.87
N PRO A 343 0.45 -1.07 -10.69
CA PRO A 343 -0.52 0.00 -10.99
C PRO A 343 -0.39 1.22 -10.06
N TYR A 344 0.30 1.06 -8.93
CA TYR A 344 0.62 2.11 -7.97
C TYR A 344 2.10 2.47 -8.09
N CYS A 345 2.41 3.35 -9.05
CA CYS A 345 3.79 3.72 -9.35
C CYS A 345 3.93 5.19 -9.73
N VAL A 346 5.17 5.68 -9.68
CA VAL A 346 5.58 6.91 -10.37
C VAL A 346 6.15 6.50 -11.73
N VAL A 347 5.66 7.10 -12.81
CA VAL A 347 6.22 6.93 -14.15
C VAL A 347 7.07 8.17 -14.47
N LEU A 348 8.37 7.97 -14.66
CA LEU A 348 9.32 9.02 -14.99
C LEU A 348 9.73 8.93 -16.46
N LEU A 349 9.34 9.92 -17.24
CA LEU A 349 9.77 10.13 -18.62
C LEU A 349 10.97 11.08 -18.60
N ASN A 350 12.17 10.53 -18.79
CA ASN A 350 13.40 11.31 -18.74
C ASN A 350 13.73 11.92 -20.11
N GLU A 351 14.15 13.18 -20.15
CA GLU A 351 14.55 13.91 -21.38
C GLU A 351 13.48 13.91 -22.49
N VAL A 352 12.25 14.29 -22.15
CA VAL A 352 11.09 14.17 -23.06
C VAL A 352 11.23 14.95 -24.36
N GLU A 353 12.09 15.97 -24.41
CA GLU A 353 12.45 16.69 -25.64
C GLU A 353 13.18 15.83 -26.68
N LYS A 354 13.68 14.65 -26.31
CA LYS A 354 14.38 13.72 -27.20
C LYS A 354 13.44 12.68 -27.82
N ALA A 355 12.22 12.52 -27.29
CA ALA A 355 11.28 11.52 -27.78
C ALA A 355 10.82 11.82 -29.22
N HIS A 356 10.52 10.77 -29.98
CA HIS A 356 9.78 10.90 -31.23
C HIS A 356 8.37 11.46 -30.98
N PRO A 357 7.80 12.31 -31.85
CA PRO A 357 6.44 12.82 -31.70
C PRO A 357 5.37 11.74 -31.46
N ASP A 358 5.40 10.64 -32.21
CA ASP A 358 4.47 9.50 -32.05
C ASP A 358 4.54 8.86 -30.66
N VAL A 359 5.71 8.89 -30.00
CA VAL A 359 5.86 8.41 -28.62
C VAL A 359 5.16 9.37 -27.66
N MET A 360 5.26 10.68 -27.89
CA MET A 360 4.54 11.67 -27.09
C MET A 360 3.03 11.60 -27.28
N GLU A 361 2.55 11.32 -28.50
CA GLU A 361 1.13 11.12 -28.77
C GLU A 361 0.54 9.95 -27.97
N LEU A 362 1.29 8.86 -27.80
CA LEU A 362 0.91 7.75 -26.93
C LEU A 362 0.63 8.23 -25.50
N PHE A 363 1.51 9.07 -24.95
CA PHE A 363 1.37 9.57 -23.58
C PHE A 363 0.28 10.62 -23.43
N TYR A 364 -0.01 11.43 -24.45
CA TYR A 364 -1.17 12.34 -24.41
C TYR A 364 -2.49 11.58 -24.22
N GLN A 365 -2.61 10.39 -24.81
CA GLN A 365 -3.76 9.53 -24.55
C GLN A 365 -3.85 9.14 -23.07
N VAL A 366 -2.73 8.85 -22.41
CA VAL A 366 -2.68 8.50 -20.97
C VAL A 366 -2.91 9.71 -20.05
N PHE A 367 -2.58 10.92 -20.51
CA PHE A 367 -2.80 12.13 -19.70
C PHE A 367 -4.28 12.51 -19.66
N ASP A 368 -5.01 12.24 -20.76
CA ASP A 368 -6.42 12.56 -20.92
C ASP A 368 -7.36 11.39 -20.63
N LYS A 369 -6.93 10.15 -20.91
CA LYS A 369 -7.65 8.91 -20.63
C LYS A 369 -6.95 8.15 -19.52
N ASP A 370 -7.73 7.56 -18.64
CA ASP A 370 -7.27 6.74 -17.50
C ASP A 370 -6.54 5.46 -17.88
N ALA A 371 -6.59 5.06 -19.15
CA ALA A 371 -6.02 3.80 -19.59
C ALA A 371 -5.27 3.87 -20.91
N LEU A 372 -4.33 2.94 -21.06
CA LEU A 372 -3.63 2.65 -22.30
C LEU A 372 -3.92 1.22 -22.73
N GLU A 373 -4.43 1.02 -23.93
CA GLU A 373 -4.52 -0.33 -24.50
C GLU A 373 -3.11 -0.79 -24.91
N ASP A 374 -2.75 -2.04 -24.63
CA ASP A 374 -1.54 -2.64 -25.22
C ASP A 374 -1.79 -3.08 -26.68
N ALA A 375 -0.79 -3.66 -27.32
CA ALA A 375 -0.92 -4.13 -28.71
C ALA A 375 -1.80 -5.39 -28.87
N GLU A 376 -2.20 -6.03 -27.77
CA GLU A 376 -3.15 -7.14 -27.74
C GLU A 376 -4.58 -6.68 -27.42
N GLY A 377 -4.79 -5.37 -27.21
CA GLY A 377 -6.08 -4.78 -26.86
C GLY A 377 -6.44 -4.91 -25.38
N ARG A 378 -5.46 -5.19 -24.50
CA ARG A 378 -5.69 -5.19 -23.05
C ARG A 378 -5.57 -3.78 -22.52
N GLU A 379 -6.57 -3.35 -21.77
CA GLU A 379 -6.61 -2.04 -21.14
C GLU A 379 -5.74 -2.01 -19.87
N ILE A 380 -4.75 -1.10 -19.83
CA ILE A 380 -3.85 -0.90 -18.69
C ILE A 380 -4.25 0.39 -17.96
N ASP A 381 -4.58 0.27 -16.67
CA ASP A 381 -5.04 1.36 -15.81
C ASP A 381 -3.88 2.24 -15.28
N PHE A 382 -3.99 3.56 -15.48
CA PHE A 382 -3.07 4.59 -15.00
C PHE A 382 -3.67 5.51 -13.91
N MET A 383 -4.91 5.30 -13.46
CA MET A 383 -5.60 6.16 -12.46
C MET A 383 -4.81 6.33 -11.17
N ASN A 384 -4.03 5.31 -10.80
CA ASN A 384 -3.26 5.30 -9.55
C ASN A 384 -1.79 5.72 -9.72
N THR A 385 -1.42 6.23 -10.89
CA THR A 385 -0.04 6.63 -11.21
C THR A 385 0.19 8.13 -11.04
N VAL A 386 1.43 8.50 -10.77
CA VAL A 386 1.94 9.88 -10.89
C VAL A 386 2.93 9.90 -12.05
N ILE A 387 2.69 10.74 -13.05
CA ILE A 387 3.55 10.85 -14.22
C ILE A 387 4.41 12.11 -14.12
N LEU A 388 5.72 11.93 -14.24
CA LEU A 388 6.72 12.98 -14.22
C LEU A 388 7.45 12.99 -15.55
N LEU A 389 7.37 14.11 -16.25
CA LEU A 389 8.17 14.40 -17.42
C LEU A 389 9.33 15.27 -16.96
N THR A 390 10.54 14.98 -17.43
CA THR A 390 11.68 15.86 -17.18
C THR A 390 12.23 16.41 -18.48
N SER A 391 12.66 17.66 -18.43
CA SER A 391 13.29 18.31 -19.56
C SER A 391 14.47 19.18 -19.12
N ASN A 392 15.50 19.22 -19.95
CA ASN A 392 16.63 20.12 -19.81
C ASN A 392 16.46 21.38 -20.68
N VAL A 393 15.36 21.49 -21.43
CA VAL A 393 15.02 22.67 -22.23
C VAL A 393 14.82 23.88 -21.30
N GLY A 394 15.31 25.05 -21.73
CA GLY A 394 15.19 26.29 -20.97
C GLY A 394 16.21 26.46 -19.84
N THR A 395 17.21 25.57 -19.74
CA THR A 395 18.28 25.64 -18.73
C THR A 395 19.03 26.99 -18.76
N GLU A 396 19.30 27.54 -19.94
CA GLU A 396 19.99 28.83 -20.07
C GLU A 396 19.15 29.99 -19.52
N THR A 397 17.85 30.02 -19.81
CA THR A 397 16.91 31.02 -19.32
C THR A 397 16.71 30.95 -17.80
N VAL A 398 16.75 29.73 -17.23
CA VAL A 398 16.64 29.52 -15.78
C VAL A 398 17.95 29.87 -15.05
N ARG A 399 19.11 29.55 -15.64
CA ARG A 399 20.43 29.83 -15.07
C ARG A 399 20.78 31.32 -15.14
N TYR A 400 20.35 32.00 -16.21
CA TYR A 400 20.52 33.42 -16.42
C TYR A 400 19.14 34.07 -16.63
N PRO A 401 18.36 34.28 -15.57
CA PRO A 401 17.12 35.02 -15.70
C PRO A 401 17.44 36.38 -16.34
N PRO A 402 16.77 36.78 -17.43
CA PRO A 402 17.06 38.06 -18.06
C PRO A 402 16.92 39.17 -17.02
N LEU A 403 17.90 40.07 -16.99
CA LEU A 403 17.90 41.24 -16.11
C LEU A 403 16.53 41.92 -16.21
N LYS A 404 15.90 42.21 -15.05
CA LYS A 404 14.61 42.92 -15.00
C LYS A 404 14.66 44.14 -15.94
N GLY A 405 13.89 44.09 -17.02
CA GLY A 405 13.82 45.16 -18.03
C GLY A 405 14.27 44.78 -19.44
N VAL A 406 14.91 43.62 -19.65
CA VAL A 406 15.16 43.09 -21.00
C VAL A 406 14.01 42.16 -21.36
N GLY A 407 13.10 42.63 -22.22
CA GLY A 407 11.99 41.82 -22.71
C GLY A 407 12.51 40.52 -23.33
N LEU A 408 11.88 39.39 -23.01
CA LEU A 408 12.07 38.15 -23.76
C LEU A 408 11.81 38.46 -25.24
N PRO A 409 12.63 37.94 -26.18
CA PRO A 409 12.31 38.06 -27.59
C PRO A 409 10.93 37.44 -27.79
N VAL A 410 9.99 38.27 -28.22
CA VAL A 410 8.65 37.83 -28.60
C VAL A 410 8.85 36.85 -29.74
N VAL A 411 8.53 35.58 -29.51
CA VAL A 411 8.42 34.58 -30.58
C VAL A 411 7.25 35.04 -31.45
N SER A 412 7.57 35.75 -32.53
CA SER A 412 6.61 36.23 -33.51
C SER A 412 6.05 35.05 -34.30
N ASP A 413 4.72 34.88 -34.19
CA ASP A 413 3.81 34.23 -35.13
C ASP A 413 4.21 32.87 -35.74
N GLY A 414 3.79 31.80 -35.06
CA GLY A 414 3.75 30.45 -35.63
C GLY A 414 2.75 29.47 -35.00
N LEU A 415 2.08 29.82 -33.90
CA LEU A 415 1.24 28.88 -33.13
C LEU A 415 -0.14 29.45 -32.73
N ARG A 416 -0.74 30.33 -33.54
CA ARG A 416 -2.18 30.60 -33.43
C ARG A 416 -2.93 29.70 -34.41
N GLY A 417 -3.56 28.65 -33.88
CA GLY A 417 -4.61 27.91 -34.58
C GLY A 417 -5.78 28.83 -34.98
N PRO A 418 -6.62 28.42 -35.94
CA PRO A 418 -7.65 29.29 -36.50
C PRO A 418 -8.67 29.67 -35.42
N SER A 419 -8.83 30.98 -35.21
CA SER A 419 -9.88 31.53 -34.35
C SER A 419 -11.25 31.27 -35.00
N SER A 420 -12.05 30.42 -34.37
CA SER A 420 -13.47 30.28 -34.67
C SER A 420 -14.21 31.55 -34.22
N THR A 421 -14.60 32.40 -35.18
CA THR A 421 -15.65 33.38 -35.01
C THR A 421 -16.90 32.83 -35.69
N ALA A 422 -17.89 32.43 -34.90
CA ALA A 422 -19.22 32.09 -35.40
C ALA A 422 -19.93 33.38 -35.87
N PRO A 423 -20.53 33.42 -37.07
CA PRO A 423 -21.43 34.50 -37.45
C PRO A 423 -22.82 34.23 -36.86
N THR A 424 -23.41 35.31 -36.32
CA THR A 424 -24.83 35.46 -35.94
C THR A 424 -25.79 35.16 -37.07
#